data_AF-A0A0D9VU77-F1
#
_entry.id   AF-A0A0D9VU77-F1
#
_cell.length_a   1.000
_cell.length_b   1.000
_cell.length_c   1.000
_cell.angle_alpha   90.00
_cell.angle_beta   90.00
_cell.angle_gamma   90.00
#
_symmetry.space_group_name_H-M   'P 1'
#
loop_
_entity.id
_entity.type
_entity.pdbx_description
1 polymer ?
#
loop_
_entity_poly.entity_id
_entity_poly.type
_entity_poly.pdbx_seq_one_letter_code
_entity_poly.pdbx_strand_id
1 'polypeptide(L)'
;MEHVVDVSRKSRAKVVFVLGATATGKSKLAISIAERFGGEVINSDKIQAHDGFPVVTNKVTDEETAGVPHHLLGGVPPDADFTVDDFCREASAAVARVLAAARLPVVAGGSNTYIEALVDGGDGSFRASHDCLFLWTDASPDVLRWYTAVRVDDMVRRGLVSEARDGFDAAADYARGVRRAIGLPEMHEYLLAEQRGEPDEAMLERAVRETKENTFRLACAQVEKIRRLSALPGWDVRRVDATAVFARMAEGKPHRETWEAVVWEPCVEMVSRFLLETATPNAAGKYDEEIKTNGGGGGDVVVSNGNGNVDAEIKANGGGRGDVDEDVHVGDAATGSGVYEAAAVTAGVI
;
A
#
# COMPACT_ATOMS: atom_id res chain seq x y z
N MET A 1 16.86 29.64 32.88
CA MET A 1 16.93 28.42 32.06
C MET A 1 16.16 28.76 30.79
N GLU A 2 16.88 29.23 29.77
CA GLU A 2 16.27 29.69 28.53
C GLU A 2 15.72 28.49 27.75
N HIS A 3 14.45 28.59 27.37
CA HIS A 3 13.84 27.71 26.39
C HIS A 3 14.47 28.02 25.03
N VAL A 4 15.38 27.15 24.60
CA VAL A 4 15.80 27.11 23.19
C VAL A 4 14.61 26.56 22.42
N VAL A 5 13.84 27.45 21.80
CA VAL A 5 12.90 27.08 20.74
C VAL A 5 13.76 26.72 19.53
N ASP A 6 13.68 25.48 19.08
CA ASP A 6 14.35 25.03 17.86
C ASP A 6 13.68 25.70 16.65
N VAL A 7 14.22 26.84 16.24
CA VAL A 7 13.79 27.62 15.07
C VAL A 7 14.54 27.13 13.82
N SER A 8 14.33 25.88 13.38
CA SER A 8 14.67 25.46 12.00
C SER A 8 14.09 24.11 11.56
N ARG A 9 12.82 23.81 11.84
CA ARG A 9 12.20 22.60 11.24
C ARG A 9 12.02 22.83 9.72
N LYS A 10 13.04 22.48 8.94
CA LYS A 10 13.00 22.40 7.47
C LYS A 10 11.73 21.62 7.12
N SER A 11 10.86 22.18 6.27
CA SER A 11 9.62 21.49 5.90
C SER A 11 9.99 20.14 5.32
N ARG A 12 9.46 19.08 5.92
CA ARG A 12 9.75 17.71 5.51
C ARG A 12 8.88 17.39 4.30
N ALA A 13 9.37 16.52 3.44
CA ALA A 13 8.59 16.10 2.27
C ALA A 13 7.35 15.33 2.73
N LYS A 14 6.23 15.48 2.01
CA LYS A 14 4.96 14.88 2.41
C LYS A 14 4.69 13.61 1.64
N VAL A 15 4.22 12.58 2.35
CA VAL A 15 3.80 11.31 1.76
C VAL A 15 2.44 10.93 2.34
N VAL A 16 1.51 10.53 1.47
CA VAL A 16 0.20 10.00 1.88
C VAL A 16 0.21 8.48 1.75
N PHE A 17 -0.26 7.79 2.77
CA PHE A 17 -0.43 6.34 2.79
C PHE A 17 -1.92 6.00 2.82
N VAL A 18 -2.36 5.10 1.94
CA VAL A 18 -3.73 4.57 1.90
C VAL A 18 -3.71 3.11 2.33
N LEU A 19 -4.09 2.86 3.58
CA LEU A 19 -4.18 1.56 4.23
C LEU A 19 -5.60 1.00 4.15
N GLY A 20 -5.72 -0.31 4.31
CA GLY A 20 -7.00 -1.02 4.31
C GLY A 20 -6.86 -2.48 3.90
N ALA A 21 -7.85 -3.29 4.27
CA ALA A 21 -7.91 -4.67 3.82
C ALA A 21 -8.19 -4.76 2.31
N THR A 22 -7.95 -5.92 1.71
CA THR A 22 -8.43 -6.18 0.35
C THR A 22 -9.93 -5.91 0.27
N ALA A 23 -10.37 -5.43 -0.90
CA ALA A 23 -11.76 -5.04 -1.15
C ALA A 23 -12.32 -3.87 -0.30
N THR A 24 -11.50 -3.00 0.28
CA THR A 24 -11.99 -1.78 0.99
C THR A 24 -11.99 -0.48 0.16
N GLY A 25 -11.70 -0.55 -1.15
CA GLY A 25 -11.66 0.63 -2.03
C GLY A 25 -10.37 1.45 -1.98
N LYS A 26 -9.26 0.86 -1.51
CA LYS A 26 -7.96 1.53 -1.42
C LYS A 26 -7.47 2.13 -2.74
N SER A 27 -7.53 1.34 -3.82
CA SER A 27 -7.00 1.76 -5.12
C SER A 27 -7.75 2.96 -5.67
N LYS A 28 -9.09 2.95 -5.61
CA LYS A 28 -9.90 4.12 -5.97
C LYS A 28 -9.57 5.33 -5.13
N LEU A 29 -9.48 5.18 -3.80
CA LEU A 29 -9.14 6.30 -2.94
C LEU A 29 -7.75 6.87 -3.28
N ALA A 30 -6.75 6.02 -3.48
CA ALA A 30 -5.39 6.43 -3.84
C ALA A 30 -5.35 7.17 -5.18
N ILE A 31 -6.03 6.63 -6.20
CA ILE A 31 -6.13 7.24 -7.53
C ILE A 31 -6.87 8.58 -7.45
N SER A 32 -8.01 8.64 -6.76
CA SER A 32 -8.77 9.89 -6.59
C SER A 32 -7.96 10.95 -5.84
N ILE A 33 -7.19 10.58 -4.81
CA ILE A 33 -6.27 11.51 -4.13
C ILE A 33 -5.18 11.99 -5.09
N ALA A 34 -4.54 11.08 -5.81
CA ALA A 34 -3.48 11.44 -6.76
C ALA A 34 -4.01 12.36 -7.87
N GLU A 35 -5.18 12.07 -8.45
CA GLU A 35 -5.82 12.92 -9.44
C GLU A 35 -6.14 14.32 -8.86
N ARG A 36 -6.74 14.37 -7.67
CA ARG A 36 -7.18 15.63 -7.04
C ARG A 36 -6.04 16.55 -6.64
N PHE A 37 -4.94 15.97 -6.16
CA PHE A 37 -3.81 16.70 -5.56
C PHE A 37 -2.52 16.65 -6.40
N GLY A 38 -2.60 16.21 -7.66
CA GLY A 38 -1.45 16.19 -8.57
C GLY A 38 -0.39 15.14 -8.20
N GLY A 39 -0.80 14.03 -7.61
CA GLY A 39 0.07 12.95 -7.13
C GLY A 39 0.31 11.82 -8.13
N GLU A 40 1.08 10.84 -7.67
CA GLU A 40 1.34 9.55 -8.33
C GLU A 40 1.21 8.43 -7.31
N VAL A 41 0.73 7.26 -7.75
CA VAL A 41 0.48 6.11 -6.86
C VAL A 41 1.72 5.22 -6.80
N ILE A 42 2.11 4.80 -5.61
CA ILE A 42 3.19 3.83 -5.37
C ILE A 42 2.55 2.58 -4.77
N ASN A 43 2.53 1.49 -5.52
CA ASN A 43 1.99 0.22 -5.04
C ASN A 43 2.85 -0.34 -3.90
N SER A 44 2.17 -0.84 -2.87
CA SER A 44 2.75 -1.54 -1.72
C SER A 44 2.12 -2.90 -1.48
N ASP A 45 1.39 -3.45 -2.46
CA ASP A 45 0.98 -4.85 -2.46
C ASP A 45 2.10 -5.71 -3.09
N LYS A 46 2.67 -6.60 -2.28
CA LYS A 46 3.79 -7.46 -2.65
C LYS A 46 3.48 -8.39 -3.84
N ILE A 47 2.23 -8.81 -3.99
CA ILE A 47 1.81 -9.70 -5.08
C ILE A 47 1.65 -8.90 -6.37
N GLN A 48 1.11 -7.68 -6.29
CA GLN A 48 0.91 -6.82 -7.46
C GLN A 48 2.22 -6.25 -8.04
N ALA A 49 3.33 -6.33 -7.31
CA ALA A 49 4.65 -5.97 -7.82
C ALA A 49 5.17 -6.92 -8.91
N HIS A 50 4.67 -8.16 -8.96
CA HIS A 50 5.07 -9.14 -9.98
C HIS A 50 4.38 -8.91 -11.31
N ASP A 51 4.99 -9.33 -12.41
CA ASP A 51 4.39 -9.39 -13.73
C ASP A 51 3.37 -10.54 -13.86
N GLY A 52 2.47 -10.41 -14.84
CA GLY A 52 1.44 -11.41 -15.10
C GLY A 52 0.26 -11.40 -14.10
N PHE A 53 -0.68 -12.30 -14.33
CA PHE A 53 -1.86 -12.52 -13.49
C PHE A 53 -2.67 -11.27 -13.07
N PRO A 54 -2.92 -10.26 -13.94
CA PRO A 54 -3.64 -9.05 -13.55
C PRO A 54 -5.04 -9.28 -12.96
N VAL A 55 -5.77 -10.32 -13.36
CA VAL A 55 -7.10 -10.62 -12.82
C VAL A 55 -6.98 -11.22 -11.41
N VAL A 56 -6.21 -12.29 -11.24
CA VAL A 56 -5.97 -12.98 -9.96
C VAL A 56 -5.36 -12.03 -8.93
N THR A 57 -4.38 -11.22 -9.33
CA THR A 57 -3.72 -10.25 -8.44
C THR A 57 -4.52 -8.95 -8.28
N ASN A 58 -5.64 -8.83 -8.99
CA ASN A 58 -6.50 -7.65 -9.02
C ASN A 58 -5.72 -6.34 -9.20
N LYS A 59 -4.87 -6.30 -10.23
CA LYS A 59 -4.24 -5.03 -10.63
C LYS A 59 -5.31 -4.08 -11.15
N VAL A 60 -5.10 -2.80 -10.92
CA VAL A 60 -5.91 -1.76 -11.55
C VAL A 60 -5.71 -1.80 -13.06
N THR A 61 -6.78 -1.64 -13.83
CA THR A 61 -6.68 -1.54 -15.29
C THR A 61 -6.28 -0.13 -15.72
N ASP A 62 -5.81 0.02 -16.96
CA ASP A 62 -5.45 1.33 -17.51
C ASP A 62 -6.62 2.33 -17.44
N GLU A 63 -7.86 1.86 -17.67
CA GLU A 63 -9.06 2.68 -17.52
C GLU A 63 -9.28 3.13 -16.07
N GLU A 64 -9.07 2.23 -15.11
CA GLU A 64 -9.21 2.52 -13.69
C GLU A 64 -8.15 3.48 -13.18
N THR A 65 -6.94 3.45 -13.75
CA THR A 65 -5.88 4.40 -13.39
C THR A 65 -6.22 5.85 -13.73
N ALA A 66 -7.15 6.08 -14.67
CA ALA A 66 -7.52 7.41 -15.16
C ALA A 66 -6.31 8.28 -15.59
N GLY A 67 -5.24 7.65 -16.06
CA GLY A 67 -3.99 8.32 -16.45
C GLY A 67 -3.08 8.75 -15.30
N VAL A 68 -3.42 8.39 -14.05
CA VAL A 68 -2.53 8.59 -12.89
C VAL A 68 -1.34 7.63 -13.00
N PRO A 69 -0.07 8.12 -12.95
CA PRO A 69 1.09 7.24 -12.96
C PRO A 69 1.12 6.31 -11.74
N HIS A 70 1.47 5.05 -11.99
CA HIS A 70 1.64 4.02 -10.97
C HIS A 70 3.08 3.50 -10.97
N HIS A 71 3.67 3.38 -9.79
CA HIS A 71 4.98 2.79 -9.55
C HIS A 71 4.82 1.45 -8.83
N LEU A 72 5.76 0.52 -9.06
CA LEU A 72 5.81 -0.79 -8.42
C LEU A 72 4.56 -1.67 -8.64
N LEU A 73 3.84 -1.43 -9.73
CA LEU A 73 2.70 -2.22 -10.18
C LEU A 73 3.17 -3.05 -11.39
N GLY A 74 3.59 -4.28 -11.14
CA GLY A 74 4.42 -5.06 -12.08
C GLY A 74 5.89 -4.63 -12.08
N GLY A 75 6.67 -5.27 -12.96
CA GLY A 75 8.11 -5.06 -13.15
C GLY A 75 9.00 -6.06 -12.42
N VAL A 76 8.48 -6.84 -11.47
CA VAL A 76 9.20 -7.97 -10.86
C VAL A 76 8.85 -9.25 -11.62
N PRO A 77 9.83 -10.09 -12.01
CA PRO A 77 9.52 -11.37 -12.67
C PRO A 77 8.55 -12.24 -11.85
N PRO A 78 7.67 -13.04 -12.50
CA PRO A 78 6.64 -13.83 -11.82
C PRO A 78 7.17 -14.77 -10.72
N ASP A 79 8.30 -15.43 -10.97
CA ASP A 79 8.87 -16.43 -10.05
C ASP A 79 10.01 -15.87 -9.17
N ALA A 80 10.32 -14.57 -9.31
CA ALA A 80 11.31 -13.93 -8.46
C ALA A 80 10.70 -13.63 -7.08
N ASP A 81 11.53 -13.62 -6.04
CA ASP A 81 11.12 -13.10 -4.74
C ASP A 81 11.22 -11.57 -4.76
N PHE A 82 10.20 -10.91 -4.22
CA PHE A 82 10.25 -9.49 -3.88
C PHE A 82 10.30 -9.42 -2.36
N THR A 83 11.39 -8.92 -1.79
CA THR A 83 11.59 -8.88 -0.34
C THR A 83 11.19 -7.54 0.26
N VAL A 84 11.13 -7.48 1.59
CA VAL A 84 10.91 -6.22 2.33
C VAL A 84 12.00 -5.19 1.99
N ASP A 85 13.27 -5.62 1.93
CA ASP A 85 14.40 -4.75 1.62
C ASP A 85 14.33 -4.23 0.17
N ASP A 86 13.90 -5.08 -0.77
CA ASP A 86 13.63 -4.67 -2.14
C ASP A 86 12.54 -3.61 -2.19
N PHE A 87 11.43 -3.85 -1.51
CA PHE A 87 10.35 -2.86 -1.43
C PHE A 87 10.84 -1.54 -0.81
N CYS A 88 11.53 -1.56 0.33
CA CYS A 88 12.02 -0.35 0.98
C CYS A 88 12.91 0.47 0.05
N ARG A 89 13.82 -0.18 -0.68
CA ARG A 89 14.70 0.46 -1.66
C ARG A 89 13.91 1.06 -2.82
N GLU A 90 13.08 0.26 -3.48
CA GLU A 90 12.36 0.68 -4.68
C GLU A 90 11.28 1.74 -4.37
N ALA A 91 10.56 1.60 -3.25
CA ALA A 91 9.55 2.55 -2.81
C ALA A 91 10.19 3.88 -2.39
N SER A 92 11.32 3.86 -1.67
CA SER A 92 12.05 5.09 -1.34
C SER A 92 12.53 5.82 -2.59
N ALA A 93 13.02 5.08 -3.60
CA ALA A 93 13.42 5.65 -4.88
C ALA A 93 12.22 6.23 -5.65
N ALA A 94 11.07 5.54 -5.65
CA ALA A 94 9.84 6.04 -6.26
C ALA A 94 9.35 7.32 -5.58
N VAL A 95 9.29 7.34 -4.23
CA VAL A 95 8.94 8.53 -3.45
C VAL A 95 9.84 9.71 -3.82
N ALA A 96 11.16 9.49 -3.86
CA ALA A 96 12.12 10.54 -4.22
C ALA A 96 11.90 11.08 -5.64
N ARG A 97 11.61 10.21 -6.64
CA ARG A 97 11.30 10.64 -8.01
C ARG A 97 10.02 11.47 -8.09
N VAL A 98 8.95 11.02 -7.43
CA VAL A 98 7.65 11.72 -7.42
C VAL A 98 7.80 13.10 -6.77
N LEU A 99 8.53 13.19 -5.66
CA LEU A 99 8.82 14.47 -5.00
C LEU A 99 9.69 15.39 -5.87
N ALA A 100 10.70 14.85 -6.57
CA ALA A 100 11.54 15.62 -7.48
C ALA A 100 10.76 16.19 -8.67
N ALA A 101 9.66 15.55 -9.07
CA ALA A 101 8.70 16.05 -10.05
C ALA A 101 7.69 17.06 -9.46
N ALA A 102 7.85 17.46 -8.20
CA ALA A 102 6.93 18.32 -7.45
C ALA A 102 5.49 17.77 -7.36
N ARG A 103 5.37 16.44 -7.31
CA ARG A 103 4.09 15.71 -7.19
C ARG A 103 3.97 15.04 -5.82
N LEU A 104 2.73 14.71 -5.44
CA LEU A 104 2.42 14.05 -4.17
C LEU A 104 2.61 12.52 -4.29
N PRO A 105 3.51 11.89 -3.51
CA PRO A 105 3.58 10.44 -3.42
C PRO A 105 2.39 9.90 -2.62
N VAL A 106 1.61 9.00 -3.24
CA VAL A 106 0.49 8.30 -2.61
C VAL A 106 0.81 6.81 -2.57
N VAL A 107 1.27 6.30 -1.43
CA VAL A 107 1.59 4.88 -1.24
C VAL A 107 0.31 4.11 -0.88
N ALA A 108 -0.03 3.07 -1.63
CA ALA A 108 -1.26 2.30 -1.41
C ALA A 108 -1.05 0.80 -1.64
N GLY A 109 -1.65 -0.07 -0.82
CA GLY A 109 -1.47 -1.52 -0.94
C GLY A 109 -1.86 -2.30 0.31
N GLY A 110 -1.91 -3.62 0.19
CA GLY A 110 -2.35 -4.53 1.25
C GLY A 110 -1.23 -5.12 2.12
N SER A 111 0.04 -4.96 1.75
CA SER A 111 1.17 -5.56 2.48
C SER A 111 1.65 -4.61 3.58
N ASN A 112 0.90 -4.56 4.68
CA ASN A 112 1.17 -3.65 5.80
C ASN A 112 2.55 -3.85 6.45
N THR A 113 3.12 -5.05 6.39
CA THR A 113 4.50 -5.30 6.84
C THR A 113 5.54 -4.56 6.00
N TYR A 114 5.28 -4.36 4.70
CA TYR A 114 6.16 -3.59 3.82
C TYR A 114 6.08 -2.09 4.12
N ILE A 115 4.86 -1.59 4.33
CA ILE A 115 4.63 -0.20 4.73
C ILE A 115 5.29 0.07 6.09
N GLU A 116 5.14 -0.84 7.04
CA GLU A 116 5.80 -0.77 8.35
C GLU A 116 7.32 -0.67 8.22
N ALA A 117 7.93 -1.54 7.43
CA ALA A 117 9.38 -1.53 7.22
C ALA A 117 9.87 -0.29 6.46
N LEU A 118 9.11 0.23 5.49
CA LEU A 118 9.46 1.48 4.81
C LEU A 118 9.46 2.66 5.79
N VAL A 119 8.46 2.73 6.67
CA VAL A 119 8.29 3.88 7.56
C VAL A 119 9.20 3.79 8.79
N ASP A 120 9.29 2.63 9.43
CA ASP A 120 9.96 2.42 10.71
C ASP A 120 11.22 1.52 10.64
N GLY A 121 11.49 0.92 9.49
CA GLY A 121 12.65 0.04 9.31
C GLY A 121 13.97 0.78 9.17
N GLY A 122 15.04 -0.01 9.09
CA GLY A 122 16.41 0.49 8.90
C GLY A 122 16.88 1.41 10.03
N ASP A 123 17.46 2.55 9.64
CA ASP A 123 17.96 3.60 10.54
C ASP A 123 16.90 4.69 10.87
N GLY A 124 15.65 4.50 10.43
CA GLY A 124 14.57 5.47 10.59
C GLY A 124 14.67 6.67 9.64
N SER A 125 15.56 6.63 8.64
CA SER A 125 15.77 7.73 7.68
C SER A 125 14.51 8.17 6.93
N PHE A 126 13.60 7.24 6.61
CA PHE A 126 12.34 7.58 5.93
C PHE A 126 11.46 8.48 6.80
N ARG A 127 11.16 8.03 8.03
CA ARG A 127 10.43 8.84 9.02
C ARG A 127 11.25 10.02 9.53
N ALA A 128 12.55 10.10 9.28
CA ALA A 128 13.39 11.27 9.52
C ALA A 128 13.52 12.23 8.32
N SER A 129 12.96 11.89 7.15
CA SER A 129 12.92 12.78 5.97
C SER A 129 11.51 13.21 5.52
N HIS A 130 10.47 12.44 5.88
CA HIS A 130 9.09 12.66 5.45
C HIS A 130 8.11 12.93 6.61
N ASP A 131 7.13 13.79 6.38
CA ASP A 131 5.89 13.80 7.14
C ASP A 131 4.92 12.82 6.46
N CYS A 132 4.26 11.98 7.25
CA CYS A 132 3.41 10.90 6.75
C CYS A 132 1.96 11.10 7.22
N LEU A 133 1.01 11.06 6.28
CA LEU A 133 -0.41 10.97 6.59
C LEU A 133 -0.90 9.56 6.28
N PHE A 134 -1.48 8.89 7.26
CA PHE A 134 -2.02 7.54 7.09
C PHE A 134 -3.54 7.60 7.06
N LEU A 135 -4.14 7.29 5.91
CA LEU A 135 -5.58 7.13 5.75
C LEU A 135 -5.91 5.64 5.78
N TRP A 136 -6.92 5.24 6.53
CA TRP A 136 -7.35 3.84 6.60
C TRP A 136 -8.80 3.69 6.20
N THR A 137 -9.05 3.06 5.05
CA THR A 137 -10.39 2.63 4.63
C THR A 137 -10.75 1.33 5.36
N ASP A 138 -11.66 1.41 6.34
CA ASP A 138 -12.14 0.27 7.14
C ASP A 138 -13.55 -0.14 6.72
N ALA A 139 -13.95 -1.37 7.03
CA ALA A 139 -15.31 -1.85 6.85
C ALA A 139 -15.62 -2.98 7.84
N SER A 140 -16.90 -3.18 8.16
CA SER A 140 -17.30 -4.23 9.10
C SER A 140 -16.99 -5.63 8.56
N PRO A 141 -16.70 -6.63 9.43
CA PRO A 141 -16.41 -7.99 9.00
C PRO A 141 -17.52 -8.62 8.14
N ASP A 142 -18.79 -8.30 8.41
CA ASP A 142 -19.92 -8.88 7.69
C ASP A 142 -19.97 -8.39 6.24
N VAL A 143 -19.79 -7.07 6.01
CA VAL A 143 -19.76 -6.54 4.65
C VAL A 143 -18.48 -6.92 3.91
N LEU A 144 -17.35 -7.06 4.62
CA LEU A 144 -16.10 -7.54 4.04
C LEU A 144 -16.23 -8.98 3.56
N ARG A 145 -16.84 -9.87 4.35
CA ARG A 145 -17.09 -11.26 3.94
C ARG A 145 -17.92 -11.32 2.67
N TRP A 146 -19.00 -10.56 2.62
CA TRP A 146 -19.86 -10.50 1.44
C TRP A 146 -19.10 -9.94 0.22
N TYR A 147 -18.42 -8.80 0.37
CA TYR A 147 -17.82 -8.11 -0.77
C TYR A 147 -16.58 -8.83 -1.31
N THR A 148 -15.76 -9.43 -0.45
CA THR A 148 -14.66 -10.31 -0.89
C THR A 148 -15.18 -11.50 -1.70
N ALA A 149 -16.30 -12.11 -1.30
CA ALA A 149 -16.92 -13.18 -2.07
C ALA A 149 -17.45 -12.71 -3.44
N VAL A 150 -18.20 -11.61 -3.46
CA VAL A 150 -18.73 -10.99 -4.69
C VAL A 150 -17.59 -10.61 -5.64
N ARG A 151 -16.48 -10.14 -5.10
CA ARG A 151 -15.29 -9.77 -5.88
C ARG A 151 -14.62 -10.97 -6.50
N VAL A 152 -14.48 -12.10 -5.78
CA VAL A 152 -13.97 -13.34 -6.39
C VAL A 152 -14.89 -13.81 -7.51
N ASP A 153 -16.21 -13.72 -7.34
CA ASP A 153 -17.15 -14.04 -8.42
C ASP A 153 -16.96 -13.14 -9.65
N ASP A 154 -16.68 -11.85 -9.45
CA ASP A 154 -16.34 -10.94 -10.53
C ASP A 154 -15.01 -11.28 -11.20
N MET A 155 -13.98 -11.63 -10.41
CA MET A 155 -12.69 -12.08 -10.94
C MET A 155 -12.85 -13.35 -11.79
N VAL A 156 -13.67 -14.31 -11.37
CA VAL A 156 -14.01 -15.50 -12.17
C VAL A 156 -14.66 -15.10 -13.50
N ARG A 157 -15.65 -14.20 -13.49
CA ARG A 157 -16.27 -13.68 -14.72
C ARG A 157 -15.29 -12.95 -15.64
N ARG A 158 -14.30 -12.25 -15.06
CA ARG A 158 -13.24 -11.55 -15.79
C ARG A 158 -12.12 -12.47 -16.29
N GLY A 159 -12.21 -13.77 -16.02
CA GLY A 159 -11.27 -14.76 -16.54
C GLY A 159 -10.20 -15.21 -15.56
N LEU A 160 -10.39 -15.11 -14.25
CA LEU A 160 -9.47 -15.65 -13.23
C LEU A 160 -9.08 -17.11 -13.53
N VAL A 161 -10.06 -17.95 -13.87
CA VAL A 161 -9.82 -19.38 -14.17
C VAL A 161 -8.98 -19.54 -15.43
N SER A 162 -9.29 -18.77 -16.48
CA SER A 162 -8.50 -18.77 -17.72
C SER A 162 -7.07 -18.31 -17.48
N GLU A 163 -6.89 -17.25 -16.72
CA GLU A 163 -5.57 -16.72 -16.38
C GLU A 163 -4.75 -17.70 -15.52
N ALA A 164 -5.38 -18.35 -14.54
CA ALA A 164 -4.77 -19.40 -13.74
C ALA A 164 -4.36 -20.61 -14.61
N ARG A 165 -5.22 -21.00 -15.57
CA ARG A 165 -4.96 -22.07 -16.54
C ARG A 165 -3.79 -21.74 -17.46
N ASP A 166 -3.75 -20.54 -18.02
CA ASP A 166 -2.69 -20.10 -18.94
C ASP A 166 -1.32 -20.09 -18.26
N GLY A 167 -1.30 -19.77 -16.96
CA GLY A 167 -0.09 -19.81 -16.14
C GLY A 167 0.18 -21.14 -15.45
N PHE A 168 -0.61 -22.18 -15.66
CA PHE A 168 -0.55 -23.39 -14.84
C PHE A 168 0.76 -24.17 -15.03
N ASP A 169 1.34 -24.60 -13.90
CA ASP A 169 2.46 -25.54 -13.85
C ASP A 169 2.17 -26.57 -12.75
N ALA A 170 2.13 -27.85 -13.14
CA ALA A 170 1.88 -28.96 -12.22
C ALA A 170 2.99 -29.12 -11.16
N ALA A 171 4.18 -28.56 -11.40
CA ALA A 171 5.30 -28.55 -10.47
C ALA A 171 5.49 -27.19 -9.77
N ALA A 172 4.51 -26.27 -9.86
CA ALA A 172 4.62 -24.93 -9.31
C ALA A 172 4.93 -24.93 -7.80
N ASP A 173 5.89 -24.08 -7.41
CA ASP A 173 6.13 -23.74 -6.01
C ASP A 173 5.26 -22.54 -5.61
N TYR A 174 4.18 -22.80 -4.89
CA TYR A 174 3.25 -21.77 -4.42
C TYR A 174 3.78 -20.97 -3.22
N ALA A 175 5.01 -21.19 -2.78
CA ALA A 175 5.65 -20.40 -1.71
C ALA A 175 6.43 -19.18 -2.24
N ARG A 176 6.51 -18.96 -3.56
CA ARG A 176 7.37 -17.92 -4.16
C ARG A 176 6.65 -16.98 -5.11
N GLY A 177 7.22 -15.79 -5.26
CA GLY A 177 6.80 -14.78 -6.24
C GLY A 177 5.28 -14.56 -6.31
N VAL A 178 4.77 -14.44 -7.53
CA VAL A 178 3.35 -14.26 -7.83
C VAL A 178 2.52 -15.52 -7.58
N ARG A 179 3.15 -16.70 -7.51
CA ARG A 179 2.46 -17.99 -7.31
C ARG A 179 1.74 -18.04 -5.96
N ARG A 180 2.19 -17.27 -4.97
CA ARG A 180 1.52 -17.06 -3.69
C ARG A 180 0.14 -16.38 -3.79
N ALA A 181 -0.24 -15.84 -4.95
CA ALA A 181 -1.50 -15.12 -5.11
C ALA A 181 -2.70 -16.05 -4.84
N ILE A 182 -3.60 -15.61 -3.95
CA ILE A 182 -4.88 -16.27 -3.68
C ILE A 182 -5.65 -16.39 -5.00
N GLY A 183 -6.05 -17.61 -5.33
CA GLY A 183 -6.66 -18.01 -6.60
C GLY A 183 -5.76 -18.89 -7.45
N LEU A 184 -4.43 -18.91 -7.25
CA LEU A 184 -3.56 -19.86 -7.98
C LEU A 184 -3.43 -21.21 -7.25
N PRO A 185 -3.06 -21.26 -5.95
CA PRO A 185 -2.97 -22.54 -5.24
C PRO A 185 -4.31 -23.28 -5.18
N GLU A 186 -5.41 -22.56 -4.98
CA GLU A 186 -6.76 -23.11 -4.86
C GLU A 186 -7.23 -23.75 -6.18
N MET A 187 -6.76 -23.25 -7.32
CA MET A 187 -7.10 -23.79 -8.64
C MET A 187 -6.25 -25.01 -9.02
N HIS A 188 -5.21 -25.35 -8.25
CA HIS A 188 -4.23 -26.36 -8.64
C HIS A 188 -4.87 -27.73 -8.89
N GLU A 189 -5.69 -28.24 -7.96
CA GLU A 189 -6.32 -29.56 -8.09
C GLU A 189 -7.23 -29.63 -9.31
N TYR A 190 -8.03 -28.58 -9.54
CA TYR A 190 -8.91 -28.48 -10.70
C TYR A 190 -8.12 -28.47 -12.02
N LEU A 191 -7.08 -27.65 -12.12
CA LEU A 191 -6.27 -27.53 -13.34
C LEU A 191 -5.44 -28.79 -13.62
N LEU A 192 -4.97 -29.48 -12.57
CA LEU A 192 -4.30 -30.77 -12.70
C LEU A 192 -5.24 -31.85 -13.23
N ALA A 193 -6.49 -31.88 -12.76
CA ALA A 193 -7.53 -32.79 -13.24
C ALA A 193 -7.91 -32.46 -14.70
N GLU A 194 -8.02 -31.17 -15.04
CA GLU A 194 -8.26 -30.71 -16.40
C GLU A 194 -7.15 -31.15 -17.36
N GLN A 195 -5.87 -31.02 -16.98
CA GLN A 195 -4.73 -31.48 -17.79
C GLN A 195 -4.74 -33.00 -18.02
N ARG A 196 -5.30 -33.77 -17.08
CA ARG A 196 -5.47 -35.23 -17.19
C ARG A 196 -6.72 -35.64 -17.99
N GLY A 197 -7.55 -34.68 -18.41
CA GLY A 197 -8.81 -34.94 -19.11
C GLY A 197 -9.94 -35.39 -18.19
N GLU A 198 -9.83 -35.14 -16.89
CA GLU A 198 -10.80 -35.52 -15.86
C GLU A 198 -11.32 -34.31 -15.07
N PRO A 199 -11.67 -33.15 -15.69
CA PRO A 199 -12.17 -32.01 -14.94
C PRO A 199 -13.54 -32.31 -14.35
N ASP A 200 -13.75 -31.87 -13.11
CA ASP A 200 -15.02 -31.97 -12.41
C ASP A 200 -15.48 -30.56 -12.00
N GLU A 201 -16.74 -30.23 -12.31
CA GLU A 201 -17.37 -28.95 -11.94
C GLU A 201 -17.33 -28.75 -10.43
N ALA A 202 -17.50 -29.82 -9.64
CA ALA A 202 -17.45 -29.74 -8.19
C ALA A 202 -16.04 -29.35 -7.67
N MET A 203 -14.97 -29.71 -8.39
CA MET A 203 -13.61 -29.26 -8.07
C MET A 203 -13.45 -27.76 -8.33
N LEU A 204 -14.00 -27.25 -9.44
CA LEU A 204 -13.97 -25.82 -9.73
C LEU A 204 -14.77 -25.02 -8.70
N GLU A 205 -15.98 -25.46 -8.37
CA GLU A 205 -16.81 -24.83 -7.34
C GLU A 205 -16.09 -24.80 -5.98
N ARG A 206 -15.40 -25.89 -5.63
CA ARG A 206 -14.58 -25.98 -4.42
C ARG A 206 -13.41 -24.98 -4.46
N ALA A 207 -12.66 -24.93 -5.55
CA ALA A 207 -11.53 -24.00 -5.72
C ALA A 207 -11.97 -22.53 -5.60
N VAL A 208 -13.10 -22.17 -6.22
CA VAL A 208 -13.69 -20.83 -6.11
C VAL A 208 -14.11 -20.54 -4.67
N ARG A 209 -14.75 -21.50 -3.98
CA ARG A 209 -15.13 -21.34 -2.56
C ARG A 209 -13.91 -21.13 -1.66
N GLU A 210 -12.85 -21.90 -1.83
CA GLU A 210 -11.61 -21.76 -1.07
C GLU A 210 -10.94 -20.41 -1.34
N THR A 211 -10.94 -19.95 -2.60
CA THR A 211 -10.45 -18.61 -2.97
C THR A 211 -11.21 -17.51 -2.20
N LYS A 212 -12.54 -17.62 -2.08
CA LYS A 212 -13.36 -16.67 -1.29
C LYS A 212 -12.99 -16.70 0.19
N GLU A 213 -12.86 -17.89 0.77
CA GLU A 213 -12.53 -18.06 2.18
C GLU A 213 -11.13 -17.55 2.52
N ASN A 214 -10.13 -17.87 1.69
CA ASN A 214 -8.75 -17.39 1.83
C ASN A 214 -8.69 -15.86 1.68
N THR A 215 -9.39 -15.29 0.71
CA THR A 215 -9.48 -13.83 0.51
C THR A 215 -10.06 -13.13 1.73
N PHE A 216 -11.14 -13.68 2.33
CA PHE A 216 -11.72 -13.11 3.53
C PHE A 216 -10.78 -13.23 4.75
N ARG A 217 -10.11 -14.38 4.92
CA ARG A 217 -9.10 -14.55 5.99
C ARG A 217 -7.96 -13.55 5.86
N LEU A 218 -7.46 -13.31 4.65
CA LEU A 218 -6.48 -12.25 4.37
C LEU A 218 -7.00 -10.88 4.78
N ALA A 219 -8.25 -10.54 4.41
CA ALA A 219 -8.85 -9.26 4.76
C ALA A 219 -8.88 -9.05 6.29
N CYS A 220 -9.30 -10.06 7.05
CA CYS A 220 -9.30 -10.03 8.52
C CYS A 220 -7.90 -9.79 9.10
N ALA A 221 -6.90 -10.55 8.63
CA ALA A 221 -5.51 -10.41 9.08
C ALA A 221 -4.96 -9.00 8.80
N GLN A 222 -5.28 -8.43 7.63
CA GLN A 222 -4.90 -7.07 7.28
C GLN A 222 -5.53 -6.03 8.21
N VAL A 223 -6.82 -6.17 8.54
CA VAL A 223 -7.50 -5.28 9.50
C VAL A 223 -6.81 -5.34 10.88
N GLU A 224 -6.50 -6.53 11.38
CA GLU A 224 -5.81 -6.71 12.67
C GLU A 224 -4.42 -6.07 12.67
N LYS A 225 -3.66 -6.27 11.59
CA LYS A 225 -2.32 -5.66 11.42
C LYS A 225 -2.41 -4.14 11.38
N ILE A 226 -3.38 -3.55 10.67
CA ILE A 226 -3.58 -2.09 10.64
C ILE A 226 -3.97 -1.57 12.03
N ARG A 227 -4.88 -2.25 12.75
CA ARG A 227 -5.22 -1.87 14.14
C ARG A 227 -4.00 -1.86 15.04
N ARG A 228 -3.12 -2.84 14.90
CA ARG A 228 -1.84 -2.88 15.63
C ARG A 228 -0.95 -1.69 15.24
N LEU A 229 -0.81 -1.40 13.94
CA LEU A 229 -0.04 -0.23 13.46
C LEU A 229 -0.60 1.08 14.03
N SER A 230 -1.92 1.28 14.04
CA SER A 230 -2.57 2.47 14.60
C SER A 230 -2.30 2.70 16.11
N ALA A 231 -1.84 1.67 16.82
CA ALA A 231 -1.46 1.76 18.23
C ALA A 231 0.03 2.08 18.43
N LEU A 232 0.85 2.06 17.37
CA LEU A 232 2.28 2.35 17.45
C LEU A 232 2.54 3.86 17.53
N PRO A 233 3.58 4.30 18.27
CA PRO A 233 3.99 5.69 18.31
C PRO A 233 4.29 6.24 16.90
N GLY A 234 3.71 7.41 16.57
CA GLY A 234 3.91 8.07 15.27
C GLY A 234 3.05 7.52 14.13
N TRP A 235 2.22 6.51 14.36
CA TRP A 235 1.21 6.04 13.41
C TRP A 235 -0.16 6.67 13.71
N ASP A 236 -0.29 7.95 13.39
CA ASP A 236 -1.57 8.67 13.48
C ASP A 236 -2.49 8.27 12.32
N VAL A 237 -3.03 7.04 12.41
CA VAL A 237 -3.88 6.43 11.39
C VAL A 237 -5.29 7.01 11.45
N ARG A 238 -5.68 7.71 10.40
CA ARG A 238 -6.98 8.36 10.24
C ARG A 238 -7.97 7.41 9.57
N ARG A 239 -8.84 6.80 10.38
CA ARG A 239 -9.83 5.83 9.91
C ARG A 239 -11.04 6.51 9.25
N VAL A 240 -11.46 5.99 8.10
CA VAL A 240 -12.74 6.26 7.44
C VAL A 240 -13.50 4.94 7.28
N ASP A 241 -14.78 4.92 7.63
CA ASP A 241 -15.60 3.70 7.69
C ASP A 241 -16.50 3.59 6.46
N ALA A 242 -16.13 2.69 5.54
CA ALA A 242 -16.83 2.45 4.30
C ALA A 242 -17.98 1.43 4.43
N THR A 243 -18.30 0.96 5.65
CA THR A 243 -19.34 -0.07 5.87
C THR A 243 -20.68 0.30 5.22
N ALA A 244 -21.12 1.55 5.37
CA ALA A 244 -22.38 2.01 4.81
C ALA A 244 -22.40 1.97 3.26
N VAL A 245 -21.24 2.15 2.63
CA VAL A 245 -21.10 2.07 1.16
C VAL A 245 -21.34 0.63 0.70
N PHE A 246 -20.66 -0.33 1.33
CA PHE A 246 -20.78 -1.74 0.99
C PHE A 246 -22.16 -2.31 1.34
N ALA A 247 -22.77 -1.87 2.45
CA ALA A 247 -24.14 -2.25 2.79
C ALA A 247 -25.14 -1.82 1.71
N ARG A 248 -25.05 -0.58 1.21
CA ARG A 248 -25.90 -0.12 0.10
C ARG A 248 -25.64 -0.89 -1.19
N MET A 249 -24.38 -1.23 -1.46
CA MET A 249 -24.02 -2.03 -2.61
C MET A 249 -24.63 -3.44 -2.54
N ALA A 250 -24.62 -4.08 -1.36
CA ALA A 250 -25.25 -5.37 -1.13
C ALA A 250 -26.77 -5.35 -1.36
N GLU A 251 -27.40 -4.21 -1.11
CA GLU A 251 -28.82 -3.98 -1.39
C GLU A 251 -29.11 -3.57 -2.85
N GLY A 252 -28.09 -3.50 -3.71
CA GLY A 252 -28.22 -3.02 -5.10
C GLY A 252 -28.60 -1.54 -5.21
N LYS A 253 -28.38 -0.75 -4.14
CA LYS A 253 -28.74 0.68 -4.10
C LYS A 253 -27.61 1.56 -4.63
N PRO A 254 -27.92 2.76 -5.15
CA PRO A 254 -26.92 3.78 -5.41
C PRO A 254 -26.09 4.05 -4.16
N HIS A 255 -24.77 4.03 -4.31
CA HIS A 255 -23.81 4.13 -3.20
C HIS A 255 -22.74 5.22 -3.43
N ARG A 256 -22.72 5.87 -4.60
CA ARG A 256 -21.75 6.93 -4.92
C ARG A 256 -21.79 8.10 -3.94
N GLU A 257 -22.97 8.66 -3.68
CA GLU A 257 -23.15 9.77 -2.73
C GLU A 257 -22.73 9.35 -1.31
N THR A 258 -22.98 8.09 -0.95
CA THR A 258 -22.54 7.55 0.35
C THR A 258 -21.02 7.47 0.44
N TRP A 259 -20.36 6.98 -0.62
CA TRP A 259 -18.90 7.01 -0.71
C TRP A 259 -18.34 8.44 -0.63
N GLU A 260 -18.96 9.37 -1.36
CA GLU A 260 -18.57 10.78 -1.36
C GLU A 260 -18.59 11.34 0.07
N ALA A 261 -19.70 11.16 0.79
CA ALA A 261 -19.89 11.72 2.13
C ALA A 261 -19.04 11.03 3.23
N VAL A 262 -18.90 9.70 3.20
CA VAL A 262 -18.30 8.96 4.34
C VAL A 262 -16.83 8.58 4.16
N VAL A 263 -16.34 8.59 2.91
CA VAL A 263 -14.95 8.25 2.59
C VAL A 263 -14.23 9.43 1.94
N TRP A 264 -14.74 9.92 0.81
CA TRP A 264 -14.01 10.86 -0.04
C TRP A 264 -13.86 12.24 0.60
N GLU A 265 -14.95 12.90 0.99
CA GLU A 265 -14.93 14.24 1.58
C GLU A 265 -14.04 14.33 2.83
N PRO A 266 -14.14 13.40 3.82
CA PRO A 266 -13.21 13.38 4.95
C PRO A 266 -11.74 13.22 4.52
N CYS A 267 -11.44 12.35 3.55
CA CYS A 267 -10.08 12.16 3.05
C CYS A 267 -9.54 13.43 2.36
N VAL A 268 -10.36 14.09 1.54
CA VAL A 268 -9.99 15.37 0.90
C VAL A 268 -9.67 16.42 1.95
N GLU A 269 -10.47 16.54 3.01
CA GLU A 269 -10.23 17.49 4.09
C GLU A 269 -8.91 17.18 4.82
N MET A 270 -8.67 15.92 5.17
CA MET A 270 -7.45 15.48 5.85
C MET A 270 -6.19 15.73 5.01
N VAL A 271 -6.22 15.36 3.72
CA VAL A 271 -5.11 15.60 2.80
C VAL A 271 -4.90 17.11 2.60
N SER A 272 -5.97 17.89 2.43
CA SER A 272 -5.86 19.35 2.25
C SER A 272 -5.19 20.01 3.46
N ARG A 273 -5.63 19.69 4.68
CA ARG A 273 -5.02 20.20 5.92
C ARG A 273 -3.56 19.77 6.03
N PHE A 274 -3.29 18.49 5.78
CA PHE A 274 -1.94 17.96 5.80
C PHE A 274 -1.03 18.70 4.82
N LEU A 275 -1.46 19.02 3.60
CA LEU A 275 -0.67 19.77 2.63
C LEU A 275 -0.52 21.26 3.01
N LEU A 276 -1.54 21.86 3.62
CA LEU A 276 -1.55 23.28 4.04
C LEU A 276 -0.72 23.58 5.28
N GLU A 277 -0.54 22.62 6.20
CA GLU A 277 0.26 22.78 7.42
C GLU A 277 1.75 23.12 7.15
N THR A 278 2.19 23.06 5.89
CA THR A 278 3.53 23.51 5.44
C THR A 278 3.53 24.75 4.54
N ALA A 279 2.37 25.33 4.22
CA ALA A 279 2.27 26.44 3.27
C ALA A 279 2.68 27.82 3.84
N THR A 280 3.23 27.89 5.06
CA THR A 280 3.83 29.12 5.61
C THR A 280 5.34 29.06 5.72
N PRO A 281 6.08 29.37 4.64
CA PRO A 281 7.41 29.95 4.72
C PRO A 281 7.30 31.49 4.75
N ASN A 282 7.79 32.11 5.84
CA ASN A 282 8.24 33.51 5.96
C ASN A 282 7.80 34.49 4.84
N ALA A 283 6.61 35.09 4.99
CA ALA A 283 6.26 36.35 4.33
C ALA A 283 6.32 37.50 5.35
N ALA A 284 7.50 37.76 5.91
CA ALA A 284 7.77 38.97 6.70
C ALA A 284 9.27 39.29 6.72
N GLY A 285 9.87 39.45 5.53
CA GLY A 285 11.17 40.11 5.39
C GLY A 285 10.98 41.57 5.02
N LYS A 286 10.57 42.41 5.98
CA LYS A 286 10.81 43.86 5.89
C LYS A 286 12.27 44.07 6.29
N TYR A 287 13.11 44.44 5.35
CA TYR A 287 14.38 45.08 5.66
C TYR A 287 14.24 46.56 5.32
N ASP A 288 14.15 47.39 6.35
CA ASP A 288 14.46 48.81 6.29
C ASP A 288 15.99 48.95 6.08
N GLU A 289 16.40 49.70 5.06
CA GLU A 289 17.78 50.13 4.86
C GLU A 289 18.15 51.17 5.93
N GLU A 290 18.99 50.79 6.89
CA GLU A 290 19.76 51.75 7.69
C GLU A 290 21.20 51.85 7.15
N ILE A 291 21.49 53.00 6.53
CA ILE A 291 22.81 53.42 6.06
C ILE A 291 23.74 53.62 7.26
N LYS A 292 24.87 52.92 7.31
CA LYS A 292 26.08 53.35 8.04
C LYS A 292 27.35 53.07 7.23
N THR A 293 28.09 54.15 7.01
CA THR A 293 29.39 54.26 6.36
C THR A 293 30.55 54.02 7.33
N ASN A 294 31.76 53.88 6.74
CA ASN A 294 33.12 53.68 7.30
C ASN A 294 33.52 52.20 7.46
N GLY A 295 34.66 51.70 6.99
CA GLY A 295 35.86 52.29 6.38
C GLY A 295 37.11 51.52 6.85
N GLY A 296 37.92 51.02 5.91
CA GLY A 296 39.38 50.87 6.07
C GLY A 296 39.98 49.52 6.55
N GLY A 297 40.93 49.01 5.74
CA GLY A 297 42.05 48.10 6.11
C GLY A 297 41.71 46.60 6.10
N GLY A 298 42.35 45.70 5.35
CA GLY A 298 43.76 45.62 4.95
C GLY A 298 44.50 44.64 5.87
N GLY A 299 44.79 43.41 5.42
CA GLY A 299 45.68 42.47 6.12
C GLY A 299 45.50 41.00 5.77
N ASP A 300 46.41 40.47 4.95
CA ASP A 300 46.71 39.05 4.78
C ASP A 300 47.31 38.44 6.05
N VAL A 301 46.95 37.19 6.39
CA VAL A 301 47.80 36.25 7.14
C VAL A 301 47.64 34.83 6.61
N VAL A 302 48.78 34.17 6.39
CA VAL A 302 48.98 32.86 5.79
C VAL A 302 49.37 31.81 6.87
N VAL A 303 49.12 30.52 6.59
CA VAL A 303 49.73 29.26 7.12
C VAL A 303 49.20 28.81 8.51
N SER A 304 48.69 27.58 8.71
CA SER A 304 49.51 26.35 8.83
C SER A 304 48.71 25.04 8.85
N ASN A 305 49.33 24.00 8.28
CA ASN A 305 48.96 22.58 8.22
C ASN A 305 48.84 21.85 9.57
N GLY A 306 48.09 20.74 9.57
CA GLY A 306 48.17 19.70 10.59
C GLY A 306 47.43 18.40 10.18
N ASN A 307 48.22 17.40 9.74
CA ASN A 307 47.85 16.02 9.44
C ASN A 307 47.09 15.29 10.58
N GLY A 308 46.32 14.25 10.22
CA GLY A 308 45.99 13.18 11.16
C GLY A 308 44.91 12.22 10.69
N ASN A 309 45.29 11.26 9.85
CA ASN A 309 44.51 10.06 9.51
C ASN A 309 44.52 9.07 10.69
N VAL A 310 43.40 8.43 11.02
CA VAL A 310 43.35 7.03 11.50
C VAL A 310 41.94 6.46 11.35
N ASP A 311 41.87 5.40 10.57
CA ASP A 311 40.78 4.44 10.46
C ASP A 311 40.47 3.77 11.81
N ALA A 312 39.18 3.53 12.06
CA ALA A 312 38.74 2.57 13.06
C ALA A 312 37.59 1.74 12.48
N GLU A 313 37.94 0.52 12.07
CA GLU A 313 37.00 -0.59 11.86
C GLU A 313 36.17 -0.81 13.13
N ILE A 314 34.84 -0.80 13.00
CA ILE A 314 33.94 -1.38 13.99
C ILE A 314 33.17 -2.52 13.30
N LYS A 315 33.58 -3.74 13.64
CA LYS A 315 32.83 -4.97 13.40
C LYS A 315 31.58 -4.96 14.29
N ALA A 316 30.40 -4.93 13.67
CA ALA A 316 29.14 -5.18 14.37
C ALA A 316 28.59 -6.55 13.96
N ASN A 317 28.63 -7.48 14.91
CA ASN A 317 27.88 -8.75 14.87
C ASN A 317 26.37 -8.43 14.93
N GLY A 318 25.68 -8.56 13.81
CA GLY A 318 24.21 -8.54 13.75
C GLY A 318 23.66 -9.95 13.90
N GLY A 319 23.26 -10.32 15.12
CA GLY A 319 22.46 -11.51 15.36
C GLY A 319 21.04 -11.30 14.83
N GLY A 320 20.69 -12.06 13.79
CA GLY A 320 19.37 -12.06 13.19
C GLY A 320 18.29 -12.46 14.20
N ARG A 321 17.25 -11.62 14.31
CA ARG A 321 15.96 -12.02 14.86
C ARG A 321 15.11 -12.44 13.68
N GLY A 322 14.70 -13.71 13.69
CA GLY A 322 13.85 -14.30 12.65
C GLY A 322 12.48 -13.63 12.62
N ASP A 323 12.08 -13.25 11.41
CA ASP A 323 10.75 -12.75 11.09
C ASP A 323 9.75 -13.90 11.07
N VAL A 324 8.54 -13.63 11.58
CA VAL A 324 7.41 -14.54 11.50
C VAL A 324 6.63 -14.15 10.26
N ASP A 325 6.71 -14.97 9.22
CA ASP A 325 6.08 -14.78 7.92
C ASP A 325 4.56 -14.62 8.02
N GLU A 326 3.99 -13.80 7.13
CA GLU A 326 2.55 -13.67 6.85
C GLU A 326 1.96 -14.91 6.15
N ASP A 327 2.66 -16.04 6.17
CA ASP A 327 2.23 -17.30 5.58
C ASP A 327 1.21 -17.97 6.50
N VAL A 328 -0.06 -17.81 6.17
CA VAL A 328 -1.15 -18.58 6.79
C VAL A 328 -0.95 -20.04 6.42
N HIS A 329 -0.42 -20.84 7.33
CA HIS A 329 -0.45 -22.29 7.24
C HIS A 329 -1.91 -22.74 7.40
N VAL A 330 -2.51 -23.23 6.32
CA VAL A 330 -3.92 -23.66 6.24
C VAL A 330 -4.05 -25.03 6.92
N GLY A 331 -4.62 -25.05 8.11
CA GLY A 331 -5.06 -26.28 8.78
C GLY A 331 -6.57 -26.49 8.59
N ASP A 332 -6.97 -27.71 8.27
CA ASP A 332 -8.36 -28.13 8.07
C ASP A 332 -9.25 -27.83 9.29
N ALA A 333 -10.36 -27.11 9.07
CA ALA A 333 -11.46 -27.02 10.03
C ALA A 333 -12.82 -26.93 9.33
N ALA A 334 -13.76 -27.73 9.84
CA ALA A 334 -15.02 -28.11 9.22
C ALA A 334 -16.06 -26.98 9.01
N THR A 335 -16.87 -27.22 7.98
CA THR A 335 -17.91 -26.38 7.36
C THR A 335 -19.16 -26.10 8.22
N GLY A 336 -19.72 -24.90 8.08
CA GLY A 336 -21.12 -24.58 8.39
C GLY A 336 -21.75 -23.78 7.24
N SER A 337 -22.70 -24.37 6.52
CA SER A 337 -23.33 -23.85 5.31
C SER A 337 -24.46 -22.85 5.61
N GLY A 338 -24.32 -21.61 5.13
CA GLY A 338 -25.40 -20.64 5.03
C GLY A 338 -25.42 -20.04 3.62
N VAL A 339 -26.46 -20.36 2.85
CA VAL A 339 -26.61 -19.96 1.44
C VAL A 339 -27.26 -18.58 1.41
N TYR A 340 -26.56 -17.56 0.91
CA TYR A 340 -27.13 -16.26 0.55
C TYR A 340 -27.15 -16.16 -0.97
N GLU A 341 -28.34 -16.05 -1.55
CA GLU A 341 -28.55 -15.88 -2.99
C GLU A 341 -28.18 -14.44 -3.38
N ALA A 342 -27.07 -14.27 -4.11
CA ALA A 342 -26.55 -12.97 -4.50
C ALA A 342 -27.24 -12.48 -5.80
N ALA A 343 -27.94 -11.34 -5.72
CA ALA A 343 -28.34 -10.60 -6.92
C ALA A 343 -27.09 -10.18 -7.72
N ALA A 344 -27.20 -10.15 -9.06
CA ALA A 344 -26.11 -9.78 -9.96
C ALA A 344 -25.67 -8.31 -9.76
N VAL A 345 -24.73 -8.10 -8.83
CA VAL A 345 -23.99 -6.86 -8.67
C VAL A 345 -22.68 -7.03 -9.43
N THR A 346 -22.50 -6.31 -10.53
CA THR A 346 -21.18 -6.16 -11.15
C THR A 346 -20.29 -5.46 -10.15
N ALA A 347 -19.18 -6.09 -9.74
CA ALA A 347 -18.21 -5.47 -8.87
C ALA A 347 -17.35 -4.49 -9.68
N GLY A 348 -17.99 -3.46 -10.24
CA GLY A 348 -17.26 -2.27 -10.67
C GLY A 348 -16.53 -1.69 -9.46
N VAL A 349 -15.28 -1.31 -9.63
CA VAL A 349 -14.39 -0.87 -8.55
C VAL A 349 -15.03 0.27 -7.74
N ILE A 350 -15.32 -0.02 -6.47
CA ILE A 350 -15.09 0.95 -5.38
C ILE A 350 -13.63 0.85 -5.00
#